data_AF-A0A932SK13-F1
#
_entry.id   AF-A0A932SK13-F1
#
_cell.length_a   1.000
_cell.length_b   1.000
_cell.length_c   1.000
_cell.angle_alpha   90.00
_cell.angle_beta   90.00
_cell.angle_gamma   90.00
#
_symmetry.space_group_name_H-M   'P 1'
#
loop_
_entity.id
_entity.type
_entity.pdbx_description
1 polymer ?
#
loop_
_entity_poly.entity_id
_entity_poly.type
_entity_poly.pdbx_seq_one_letter_code
_entity_poly.pdbx_strand_id
1 'polypeptide(L)'
;MAESLGYGVRIESRRKPIPFVVVKYDLVAIKDSRGEIEYLDENGQPIPEGADKRFAIASAGINSQNITSELILTLDPEIREEPRPFLKGVLAFNIITSIGYALVGRKDPDGDLRGMAESLGVKDRWVGALVFLPAAVDAYRYFYPDSRWAPWVSRGSKAYLLGLALRF
;
A
#
# COMPACT_ATOMS: atom_id res chain seq x y z
N MET A 1 -6.59 4.28 -23.17
CA MET A 1 -5.38 4.95 -23.70
C MET A 1 -5.12 6.10 -22.78
N ALA A 2 -3.94 6.16 -22.16
CA ALA A 2 -3.58 7.20 -21.20
C ALA A 2 -2.53 8.12 -21.84
N GLU A 3 -2.80 9.42 -21.86
CA GLU A 3 -1.84 10.46 -22.26
C GLU A 3 -1.36 11.23 -21.03
N SER A 4 -0.15 11.79 -21.09
CA SER A 4 0.60 12.32 -19.95
C SER A 4 0.82 13.83 -20.11
N LEU A 5 0.48 14.62 -19.08
CA LEU A 5 0.55 16.10 -19.00
C LEU A 5 1.96 16.74 -18.98
N GLY A 6 2.97 16.13 -19.61
CA GLY A 6 4.23 16.83 -19.94
C GLY A 6 5.13 17.30 -18.77
N TYR A 7 4.72 17.19 -17.50
CA TYR A 7 5.58 17.48 -16.35
C TYR A 7 6.35 16.23 -15.91
N GLY A 8 7.52 16.04 -16.52
CA GLY A 8 8.45 14.97 -16.18
C GLY A 8 9.27 15.31 -14.94
N VAL A 9 9.16 14.50 -13.88
CA VAL A 9 10.23 14.43 -12.87
C VAL A 9 11.35 13.60 -13.51
N ARG A 10 12.31 14.28 -14.13
CA ARG A 10 13.46 13.65 -14.76
C ARG A 10 14.50 13.37 -13.67
N ILE A 11 14.46 12.18 -13.08
CA ILE A 11 15.57 11.72 -12.22
C ILE A 11 16.66 11.19 -13.15
N GLU A 12 17.59 12.07 -13.54
CA GLU A 12 18.77 11.68 -14.29
C GLU A 12 19.80 11.02 -13.36
N SER A 13 19.87 9.69 -13.38
CA SER A 13 21.02 8.95 -12.86
C SER A 13 22.17 9.06 -13.86
N ARG A 14 23.35 9.48 -13.40
CA ARG A 14 24.57 9.73 -14.20
C ARG A 14 25.03 8.61 -15.13
N ARG A 15 24.44 7.40 -15.10
CA ARG A 15 24.95 6.25 -15.87
C ARG A 15 23.94 5.38 -16.61
N LYS A 16 22.63 5.52 -16.42
CA LYS A 16 21.59 4.81 -17.23
C LYS A 16 20.19 5.29 -16.83
N PRO A 17 19.26 5.51 -17.79
CA PRO A 17 17.85 5.67 -17.45
C PRO A 17 17.36 4.36 -16.80
N ILE A 18 16.88 4.46 -15.57
CA ILE A 18 16.24 3.34 -14.88
C ILE A 18 14.79 3.34 -15.39
N PRO A 19 14.33 2.31 -16.12
CA PRO A 19 12.94 2.23 -16.53
C PRO A 19 12.12 1.88 -15.29
N PHE A 20 11.48 2.87 -14.68
CA PHE A 20 10.36 2.62 -13.78
C PHE A 20 9.09 3.02 -14.52
N VAL A 21 8.09 2.14 -14.48
CA VAL A 21 6.75 2.45 -14.99
C VAL A 21 6.13 3.43 -14.00
N VAL A 22 6.04 4.70 -14.40
CA VAL A 22 5.29 5.70 -13.65
C VAL A 22 3.85 5.60 -14.10
N VAL A 23 2.99 5.01 -13.29
CA VAL A 23 1.55 5.15 -13.47
C VAL A 23 1.13 6.41 -12.73
N LYS A 24 1.01 7.53 -13.46
CA LYS A 24 0.41 8.77 -12.95
C LYS A 24 -1.10 8.67 -13.17
N TYR A 25 -1.85 8.85 -12.09
CA TYR A 25 -3.29 9.01 -12.14
C TYR A 25 -3.57 10.48 -11.84
N ASP A 26 -4.14 11.19 -12.81
CA ASP A 26 -4.55 12.58 -12.65
C ASP A 26 -5.87 12.62 -11.87
N LEU A 27 -5.78 12.40 -10.55
CA LEU A 27 -6.87 12.53 -9.59
C LEU A 27 -6.63 13.80 -8.77
N VAL A 28 -7.43 14.83 -9.02
CA VAL A 28 -7.42 16.04 -8.20
C VAL A 28 -8.51 15.91 -7.15
N ALA A 29 -8.12 15.86 -5.88
CA ALA A 29 -9.06 15.89 -4.76
C ALA A 29 -9.34 17.34 -4.37
N ILE A 30 -10.57 17.80 -4.60
CA ILE A 30 -11.03 19.10 -4.12
C ILE A 30 -12.05 18.89 -3.00
N LYS A 31 -12.00 19.77 -2.00
CA LYS A 31 -12.99 19.78 -0.93
C LYS A 31 -14.10 20.75 -1.32
N ASP A 32 -15.32 20.24 -1.44
CA ASP A 32 -16.48 21.05 -1.81
C ASP A 32 -16.88 22.00 -0.67
N SER A 33 -17.85 22.87 -0.94
CA SER A 33 -18.40 23.83 0.04
C SER A 33 -19.10 23.17 1.25
N ARG A 34 -19.42 21.87 1.16
CA ARG A 34 -20.04 21.06 2.22
C ARG A 34 -19.00 20.26 3.01
N GLY A 35 -17.74 20.28 2.57
CA GLY A 35 -16.63 19.57 3.18
C GLY A 35 -16.42 18.15 2.65
N GLU A 36 -17.17 17.73 1.63
CA GLU A 36 -17.02 16.44 0.96
C GLU A 36 -15.87 16.50 -0.05
N ILE A 37 -15.18 15.37 -0.25
CA ILE A 37 -14.07 15.28 -1.19
C ILE A 37 -14.64 14.86 -2.55
N GLU A 38 -14.53 15.74 -3.53
CA GLU A 38 -14.84 15.47 -4.93
C GLU A 38 -13.54 15.19 -5.70
N TYR A 39 -13.57 14.17 -6.54
CA TYR A 39 -12.43 13.73 -7.33
C TYR A 39 -12.65 14.14 -8.78
N LEU A 40 -11.77 15.01 -9.28
CA LEU A 40 -11.85 15.53 -10.64
C LEU A 40 -10.73 14.98 -11.52
N ASP A 41 -11.02 14.86 -12.80
CA ASP A 41 -10.02 14.61 -13.84
C ASP A 41 -9.28 15.89 -14.23
N GLU A 42 -8.34 15.76 -15.18
CA GLU A 42 -7.56 16.88 -15.73
C GLU A 42 -8.41 17.99 -16.36
N ASN A 43 -9.64 17.70 -16.77
CA ASN A 43 -10.57 18.63 -17.39
C ASN A 43 -11.57 19.23 -16.39
N GLY A 44 -11.41 18.92 -15.09
CA GLY A 44 -12.32 19.36 -14.03
C GLY A 44 -13.66 18.61 -14.02
N GLN A 45 -13.75 17.46 -14.69
CA GLN A 45 -14.95 16.62 -14.67
C GLN A 45 -14.91 15.64 -13.48
N PRO A 46 -16.04 15.35 -12.84
CA PRO A 46 -16.09 14.39 -11.74
C PRO A 46 -15.76 12.98 -12.23
N ILE A 47 -14.87 12.30 -11.49
CA ILE A 47 -14.49 10.91 -11.72
C ILE A 47 -15.45 9.99 -10.95
N PRO A 48 -16.20 9.11 -11.64
CA PRO A 48 -16.96 8.05 -10.98
C PRO A 48 -16.03 7.19 -10.12
N GLU A 49 -16.45 6.91 -8.88
CA GLU A 49 -15.70 6.10 -7.92
C GLU A 49 -14.27 6.63 -7.65
N GLY A 50 -14.07 7.94 -7.74
CA GLY A 50 -12.75 8.54 -7.54
C GLY A 50 -12.14 8.23 -6.17
N ALA A 51 -12.96 8.07 -5.13
CA ALA A 51 -12.52 7.61 -3.81
C ALA A 51 -11.93 6.19 -3.86
N ASP A 52 -12.60 5.26 -4.55
CA ASP A 52 -12.16 3.87 -4.64
C ASP A 52 -10.88 3.74 -5.47
N LYS A 53 -10.79 4.51 -6.56
CA LYS A 53 -9.57 4.62 -7.37
C LYS A 53 -8.41 5.21 -6.56
N ARG A 54 -8.64 6.29 -5.79
CA ARG A 54 -7.60 6.86 -4.92
C ARG A 54 -7.16 5.87 -3.85
N PHE A 55 -8.09 5.13 -3.24
CA PHE A 55 -7.73 4.08 -2.28
C PHE A 55 -6.87 3.00 -2.95
N ALA A 56 -7.25 2.52 -4.14
CA ALA A 56 -6.51 1.51 -4.87
C ALA A 56 -5.06 1.96 -5.16
N ILE A 57 -4.89 3.21 -5.57
CA ILE A 57 -3.57 3.80 -5.86
C ILE A 57 -2.75 3.95 -4.59
N ALA A 58 -3.29 4.60 -3.57
CA ALA A 58 -2.60 4.84 -2.30
C ALA A 58 -2.23 3.53 -1.59
N SER A 59 -3.04 2.49 -1.73
CA SER A 59 -2.76 1.18 -1.13
C SER A 59 -1.86 0.27 -1.98
N ALA A 60 -1.53 0.63 -3.22
CA ALA A 60 -0.84 -0.26 -4.18
C ALA A 60 0.52 -0.73 -3.65
N GLY A 61 1.32 0.17 -3.06
CA GLY A 61 2.61 -0.18 -2.47
C GLY A 61 2.48 -1.16 -1.31
N ILE A 62 1.48 -0.96 -0.45
CA ILE A 62 1.20 -1.83 0.71
C ILE A 62 0.69 -3.20 0.26
N ASN A 63 -0.19 -3.24 -0.74
CA ASN A 63 -0.69 -4.47 -1.33
C ASN A 63 0.43 -5.29 -1.99
N SER A 64 1.34 -4.64 -2.71
CA SER A 64 2.52 -5.29 -3.30
C SER A 64 3.43 -5.93 -2.23
N GLN A 65 3.66 -5.21 -1.13
CA GLN A 65 4.41 -5.72 0.03
C GLN A 65 3.69 -6.92 0.67
N ASN A 66 2.38 -6.83 0.88
CA ASN A 66 1.56 -7.91 1.45
C ASN A 66 1.59 -9.19 0.59
N ILE A 67 1.43 -9.05 -0.73
CA ILE A 67 1.49 -10.17 -1.67
C ILE A 67 2.87 -10.83 -1.63
N THR A 68 3.92 -10.01 -1.70
CA THR A 68 5.30 -10.50 -1.69
C THR A 68 5.62 -11.22 -0.37
N SER A 69 5.26 -10.63 0.77
CA SER A 69 5.45 -11.26 2.09
C SER A 69 4.64 -12.55 2.24
N GLU A 70 3.42 -12.61 1.70
CA GLU A 70 2.60 -13.83 1.75
C GLU A 70 3.19 -14.96 0.89
N LEU A 71 3.73 -14.63 -0.29
CA LEU A 71 4.42 -15.60 -1.13
C LEU A 71 5.65 -16.16 -0.42
N ILE A 72 6.49 -15.30 0.15
CA ILE A 72 7.68 -15.73 0.90
C ILE A 72 7.28 -16.63 2.08
N LEU A 73 6.36 -16.19 2.93
CA LEU A 73 5.95 -16.92 4.15
C LEU A 73 5.05 -18.14 3.89
N THR A 74 4.61 -18.36 2.64
CA THR A 74 3.87 -19.56 2.25
C THR A 74 4.77 -20.59 1.58
N LEU A 75 5.70 -20.13 0.73
CA LEU A 75 6.63 -21.01 0.03
C LEU A 75 7.78 -21.46 0.95
N ASP A 76 8.25 -20.57 1.83
CA ASP A 76 9.37 -20.81 2.74
C ASP A 76 8.97 -20.46 4.18
N PRO A 77 8.09 -21.24 4.83
CA PRO A 77 7.61 -20.95 6.18
C PRO A 77 8.75 -20.94 7.21
N GLU A 78 9.76 -21.78 7.05
CA GLU A 78 10.94 -21.89 7.91
C GLU A 78 12.12 -21.00 7.46
N ILE A 79 11.85 -19.97 6.62
CA ILE A 79 12.86 -19.08 6.04
C ILE A 79 13.89 -18.55 7.05
N ARG A 80 13.51 -18.38 8.32
CA ARG A 80 14.40 -17.97 9.40
C ARG A 80 15.63 -18.88 9.52
N GLU A 81 15.44 -20.19 9.41
CA GLU A 81 16.49 -21.21 9.58
C GLU A 81 17.29 -21.44 8.28
N GLU A 82 16.72 -21.04 7.14
CA GLU A 82 17.33 -21.23 5.83
C GLU A 82 18.36 -20.15 5.46
N PRO A 83 19.40 -20.48 4.67
CA PRO A 83 20.39 -19.51 4.19
C PRO A 83 19.88 -18.69 2.98
N ARG A 84 18.76 -17.96 3.15
CA ARG A 84 18.13 -17.13 2.11
C ARG A 84 18.17 -15.62 2.43
N PRO A 85 19.35 -14.98 2.42
CA PRO A 85 19.51 -13.60 2.89
C PRO A 85 18.70 -12.57 2.09
N PHE A 86 18.54 -12.77 0.77
CA PHE A 86 17.75 -11.85 -0.06
C PHE A 86 16.27 -11.84 0.33
N LEU A 87 15.65 -13.02 0.45
CA LEU A 87 14.24 -13.14 0.85
C LEU A 87 14.01 -12.63 2.27
N LYS A 88 14.94 -12.89 3.21
CA LYS A 88 14.91 -12.31 4.56
C LYS A 88 14.94 -10.79 4.52
N GLY A 89 15.79 -10.22 3.66
CA GLY A 89 15.90 -8.78 3.46
C GLY A 89 14.60 -8.17 2.92
N VAL A 90 14.01 -8.77 1.89
CA VAL A 90 12.71 -8.31 1.33
C VAL A 90 11.60 -8.40 2.37
N LEU A 91 11.49 -9.52 3.09
CA LEU A 91 10.48 -9.70 4.13
C LEU A 91 10.66 -8.68 5.27
N ALA A 92 11.88 -8.50 5.76
CA ALA A 92 12.19 -7.53 6.81
C ALA A 92 11.89 -6.10 6.35
N PHE A 93 12.25 -5.75 5.11
CA PHE A 93 11.95 -4.45 4.53
C PHE A 93 10.43 -4.20 4.49
N ASN A 94 9.63 -5.15 4.01
CA ASN A 94 8.18 -5.02 3.95
C ASN A 94 7.56 -4.83 5.34
N ILE A 95 7.97 -5.65 6.31
CA ILE A 95 7.48 -5.58 7.70
C ILE A 95 7.83 -4.22 8.33
N ILE A 96 9.11 -3.83 8.28
CA ILE A 96 9.58 -2.60 8.91
C ILE A 96 8.94 -1.38 8.25
N THR A 97 8.85 -1.38 6.92
CA THR A 97 8.22 -0.28 6.17
C THR A 97 6.75 -0.15 6.52
N SER A 98 5.99 -1.25 6.52
CA SER A 98 4.56 -1.24 6.85
C SER A 98 4.30 -0.80 8.30
N ILE A 99 5.11 -1.27 9.25
CA ILE A 99 5.04 -0.82 10.65
C ILE A 99 5.39 0.68 10.76
N GLY A 100 6.46 1.11 10.08
CA GLY A 100 6.89 2.51 10.05
C GLY A 100 5.80 3.43 9.49
N TYR A 101 5.16 3.02 8.40
CA TYR A 101 4.00 3.71 7.84
C TYR A 101 2.84 3.78 8.85
N ALA A 102 2.47 2.67 9.46
CA ALA A 102 1.37 2.63 10.41
C ALA A 102 1.60 3.48 11.67
N LEU A 103 2.85 3.61 12.14
CA LEU A 103 3.16 4.34 13.37
C LEU A 103 3.48 5.82 13.11
N VAL A 104 4.30 6.09 12.09
CA VAL A 104 4.86 7.41 11.79
C VAL A 104 4.23 7.98 10.52
N GLY A 105 4.26 7.22 9.41
CA GLY A 105 3.77 7.68 8.11
C GLY A 105 2.29 8.09 8.11
N ARG A 106 1.47 7.52 8.99
CA ARG A 106 0.06 7.91 9.15
C ARG A 106 -0.17 9.37 9.58
N LYS A 107 0.88 10.07 10.02
CA LYS A 107 0.81 11.49 10.42
C LYS A 107 1.21 12.43 9.28
N ASP A 108 1.69 11.90 8.17
CA ASP A 108 2.04 12.68 6.99
C ASP A 108 0.75 13.21 6.33
N PRO A 109 0.57 14.54 6.22
CA PRO A 109 -0.63 15.12 5.61
C PRO A 109 -0.79 14.74 4.13
N ASP A 110 0.32 14.45 3.43
CA ASP A 110 0.32 14.10 2.01
C ASP A 110 0.57 12.59 1.80
N GLY A 111 0.58 11.80 2.88
CA GLY A 111 0.94 10.38 2.84
C GLY A 111 -0.17 9.46 2.31
N ASP A 112 0.24 8.29 1.80
CA ASP A 112 -0.67 7.27 1.27
C ASP A 112 -1.78 6.85 2.25
N LEU A 113 -1.46 6.71 3.54
CA LEU A 113 -2.43 6.33 4.58
C LEU A 113 -3.51 7.39 4.79
N ARG A 114 -3.18 8.66 4.55
CA ARG A 114 -4.13 9.76 4.59
C ARG A 114 -5.07 9.67 3.39
N GLY A 115 -4.52 9.44 2.20
CA GLY A 115 -5.31 9.20 0.99
C GLY A 115 -6.28 8.02 1.15
N MET A 116 -5.83 6.92 1.76
CA MET A 116 -6.68 5.78 2.10
C MET A 116 -7.78 6.14 3.11
N ALA A 117 -7.44 6.89 4.17
CA ALA A 117 -8.38 7.25 5.22
C ALA A 117 -9.49 8.17 4.71
N GLU A 118 -9.11 9.17 3.91
CA GLU A 118 -10.03 10.08 3.23
C GLU A 118 -10.94 9.33 2.26
N SER A 119 -10.40 8.39 1.49
CA SER A 119 -11.17 7.57 0.55
C SER A 119 -12.19 6.65 1.23
N LEU A 120 -11.90 6.21 2.46
CA LEU A 120 -12.80 5.39 3.27
C LEU A 120 -13.74 6.20 4.15
N GLY A 121 -13.54 7.52 4.28
CA GLY A 121 -14.27 8.35 5.25
C GLY A 121 -13.99 7.97 6.71
N VAL A 122 -12.82 7.38 7.00
CA VAL A 122 -12.45 6.92 8.35
C VAL A 122 -11.27 7.71 8.91
N LYS A 123 -11.01 7.55 10.21
CA LYS A 123 -9.85 8.16 10.88
C LYS A 123 -8.55 7.44 10.48
N ASP A 124 -7.47 8.18 10.29
CA ASP A 124 -6.13 7.69 9.93
C ASP A 124 -5.63 6.55 10.84
N ARG A 125 -6.04 6.53 12.12
CA ARG A 125 -5.70 5.44 13.07
C ARG A 125 -6.26 4.07 12.65
N TRP A 126 -7.41 4.03 11.99
CA TRP A 126 -8.03 2.78 11.53
C TRP A 126 -7.28 2.22 10.33
N VAL A 127 -6.89 3.09 9.39
CA VAL A 127 -6.02 2.69 8.27
C VAL A 127 -4.65 2.28 8.79
N GLY A 128 -4.07 3.01 9.74
CA GLY A 128 -2.82 2.62 10.40
C GLY A 128 -2.91 1.22 11.02
N ALA A 129 -4.00 0.90 11.73
CA ALA A 129 -4.24 -0.44 12.27
C ALA A 129 -4.38 -1.51 11.16
N LEU A 130 -5.08 -1.17 10.07
CA LEU A 130 -5.28 -2.04 8.92
C LEU A 130 -3.96 -2.40 8.21
N VAL A 131 -3.01 -1.46 8.15
CA VAL A 131 -1.66 -1.68 7.59
C VAL A 131 -0.74 -2.38 8.60
N PHE A 132 -0.86 -2.04 9.88
CA PHE A 132 -0.05 -2.62 10.95
C PHE A 132 -0.31 -4.11 11.16
N LEU A 133 -1.59 -4.50 11.19
CA LEU A 133 -2.01 -5.85 11.54
C LEU A 133 -1.34 -6.94 10.69
N PRO A 134 -1.41 -6.94 9.33
CA PRO A 134 -0.75 -7.97 8.53
C PRO A 134 0.76 -7.99 8.74
N ALA A 135 1.42 -6.83 8.88
CA ALA A 135 2.86 -6.75 9.11
C ALA A 135 3.28 -7.32 10.47
N ALA A 136 2.49 -7.06 11.52
CA ALA A 136 2.73 -7.61 12.85
C ALA A 136 2.54 -9.13 12.87
N VAL A 137 1.52 -9.64 12.17
CA VAL A 137 1.28 -11.09 12.07
C VAL A 137 2.34 -11.77 11.19
N ASP A 138 2.82 -11.11 10.13
CA ASP A 138 3.93 -11.61 9.32
C ASP A 138 5.24 -11.68 10.10
N ALA A 139 5.52 -10.65 10.92
CA ALA A 139 6.62 -10.71 11.87
C ALA A 139 6.45 -11.91 12.82
N TYR A 140 5.26 -12.11 13.38
CA TYR A 140 4.98 -13.26 14.23
C TYR A 140 5.24 -14.59 13.51
N ARG A 141 4.76 -14.76 12.27
CA ARG A 141 5.01 -15.96 11.45
C ARG A 141 6.50 -16.22 11.21
N TYR A 142 7.31 -15.17 11.04
CA TYR A 142 8.75 -15.30 10.90
C TYR A 142 9.44 -15.86 12.16
N PHE A 143 8.91 -15.57 13.36
CA PHE A 143 9.44 -16.09 14.63
C PHE A 143 8.83 -17.43 15.05
N TYR A 144 7.59 -17.72 14.62
CA TYR A 144 6.81 -18.89 15.03
C TYR A 144 6.18 -19.59 13.81
N PRO A 145 6.99 -20.28 12.99
CA PRO A 145 6.53 -20.88 11.73
C PRO A 145 5.46 -21.98 11.94
N ASP A 146 5.49 -22.68 13.07
CA ASP A 146 4.53 -23.75 13.41
C ASP A 146 3.12 -23.24 13.79
N SER A 147 2.91 -21.92 13.85
CA SER A 147 1.63 -21.37 14.23
C SER A 147 0.53 -21.69 13.22
N ARG A 148 -0.52 -22.39 13.69
CA ARG A 148 -1.66 -22.78 12.85
C ARG A 148 -2.65 -21.65 12.59
N TRP A 149 -2.70 -20.64 13.45
CA TRP A 149 -3.67 -19.53 13.35
C TRP A 149 -3.10 -18.32 12.59
N ALA A 150 -1.79 -18.06 12.73
CA ALA A 150 -1.18 -16.85 12.21
C ALA A 150 -1.26 -16.72 10.67
N PRO A 151 -1.10 -17.80 9.87
CA PRO A 151 -1.31 -17.72 8.43
C PRO A 151 -2.72 -17.25 8.07
N TRP A 152 -3.75 -17.74 8.76
CA TRP A 152 -5.14 -17.38 8.48
C TRP A 152 -5.45 -15.92 8.84
N VAL A 153 -4.96 -15.44 9.98
CA VAL A 153 -5.15 -14.03 10.38
C VAL A 153 -4.39 -13.10 9.44
N SER A 154 -3.15 -13.44 9.07
CA SER A 154 -2.36 -12.68 8.11
C SER A 154 -3.08 -12.60 6.75
N ARG A 155 -3.45 -13.75 6.18
CA ARG A 155 -4.18 -13.83 4.90
C ARG A 155 -5.51 -13.09 4.94
N GLY A 156 -6.29 -13.25 6.00
CA GLY A 156 -7.57 -12.56 6.16
C GLY A 156 -7.42 -11.05 6.18
N SER A 157 -6.46 -10.53 6.94
CA SER A 157 -6.19 -9.09 7.00
C SER A 157 -5.69 -8.52 5.66
N LYS A 158 -4.80 -9.23 4.96
CA LYS A 158 -4.31 -8.86 3.62
C LYS A 158 -5.42 -8.93 2.57
N ALA A 159 -6.22 -9.99 2.58
CA ALA A 159 -7.34 -10.16 1.65
C ALA A 159 -8.39 -9.07 1.85
N TYR A 160 -8.64 -8.66 3.10
CA TYR A 160 -9.54 -7.55 3.38
C TYR A 160 -8.99 -6.23 2.83
N LEU A 161 -7.71 -5.91 3.09
CA LEU A 161 -7.09 -4.69 2.55
C LEU A 161 -7.03 -4.69 1.02
N LEU A 162 -6.73 -5.83 0.39
CA LEU A 162 -6.75 -5.99 -1.06
C LEU A 162 -8.18 -5.87 -1.61
N GLY A 163 -9.17 -6.46 -0.95
CA GLY A 163 -10.58 -6.36 -1.34
C GLY A 163 -11.08 -4.91 -1.33
N LEU A 164 -10.65 -4.10 -0.37
CA LEU A 164 -10.95 -2.66 -0.36
C LEU A 164 -10.35 -1.94 -1.58
N ALA A 165 -9.21 -2.39 -2.10
CA ALA A 165 -8.57 -1.82 -3.29
C ALA A 165 -9.22 -2.24 -4.61
N LEU A 166 -10.09 -3.26 -4.60
CA LEU A 166 -10.72 -3.84 -5.79
C LEU A 166 -12.23 -3.56 -5.86
N ARG A 167 -12.74 -2.62 -5.06
CA ARG A 167 -14.19 -2.37 -4.90
C ARG A 167 -14.83 -1.42 -5.92
N PHE A 168 -14.11 -1.10 -7.00
CA PHE A 168 -14.56 -0.24 -8.11
C PHE A 168 -15.20 -1.08 -9.23
#